data_AF-A0A1I7YFC7-F1
#
_entry.id   AF-A0A1I7YFC7-F1
#
_cell.length_a   1.000
_cell.length_b   1.000
_cell.length_c   1.000
_cell.angle_alpha   90.00
_cell.angle_beta   90.00
_cell.angle_gamma   90.00
#
_symmetry.space_group_name_H-M   'P 1'
#
loop_
_entity.id
_entity.type
_entity.pdbx_description
1 polymer ?
#
loop_
_entity_poly.entity_id
_entity_poly.type
_entity_poly.pdbx_seq_one_letter_code
_entity_poly.pdbx_strand_id
1 'polypeptide(L)'
;MASVSRTLVPFLVICAVFELRIGAHEFAESDAVGPCILGHCQPNHVCQNNQCFPKLHEQAQHIGDCVNGLCPYGYKCSDTGCVKSKAELKKAIGPCINNMCPNGYTCSNSDSQCYP
;
A
#
# COMPACT_ATOMS: atom_id res chain seq x y z
N MET A 1 28.40 -15.77 -43.39
CA MET A 1 29.10 -15.79 -42.10
C MET A 1 28.32 -14.90 -41.14
N ALA A 2 27.38 -15.46 -40.38
CA ALA A 2 26.72 -14.74 -39.29
C ALA A 2 27.22 -15.39 -38.00
N SER A 3 28.23 -14.77 -37.39
CA SER A 3 28.76 -15.20 -36.10
C SER A 3 27.76 -14.80 -35.03
N VAL A 4 26.86 -15.72 -34.66
CA VAL A 4 25.98 -15.54 -33.50
C VAL A 4 26.88 -15.63 -32.27
N SER A 5 27.24 -14.46 -31.73
CA SER A 5 28.08 -14.32 -30.55
C SER A 5 27.45 -15.08 -29.38
N ARG A 6 28.13 -16.14 -28.92
CA ARG A 6 27.75 -17.00 -27.78
C ARG A 6 27.57 -16.23 -26.46
N THR A 7 27.91 -14.95 -26.42
CA THR A 7 27.78 -14.05 -25.28
C THR A 7 26.35 -13.50 -25.09
N LEU A 8 25.46 -13.62 -26.10
CA LEU A 8 24.07 -13.13 -25.99
C LEU A 8 23.12 -14.12 -25.29
N VAL A 9 23.45 -15.41 -25.29
CA VAL A 9 22.65 -16.47 -24.66
C VAL A 9 22.58 -16.34 -23.13
N PRO A 10 23.67 -16.08 -22.38
CA PRO A 10 23.58 -15.96 -20.92
C PRO A 10 22.79 -14.74 -20.45
N PHE A 11 22.81 -13.62 -21.20
CA PHE A 11 22.05 -12.42 -20.84
C PHE A 11 20.53 -12.63 -20.93
N LEU A 12 20.05 -13.36 -21.94
CA LEU A 12 18.63 -13.70 -22.07
C LEU A 12 18.16 -14.66 -20.96
N VAL A 13 19.02 -15.58 -20.52
CA VAL A 13 18.70 -16.50 -19.41
C VAL A 13 18.61 -15.74 -18.08
N ILE A 14 19.47 -14.76 -17.84
CA ILE A 14 19.44 -13.95 -16.60
C ILE A 14 18.17 -13.08 -16.54
N CYS A 15 17.72 -12.49 -17.66
CA CYS A 15 16.47 -11.74 -17.71
C CYS A 15 15.24 -12.62 -17.42
N ALA A 16 15.22 -13.87 -17.89
CA ALA A 16 14.09 -14.78 -17.65
C ALA A 16 13.95 -15.22 -16.18
N VAL A 17 15.03 -15.17 -15.38
CA VAL A 17 14.98 -15.47 -13.94
C VAL A 17 14.47 -14.28 -13.12
N PHE A 18 14.66 -13.04 -13.60
CA PHE A 18 14.26 -11.83 -12.88
C PHE A 18 12.76 -11.49 -13.01
N GLU A 19 12.09 -11.94 -14.07
CA GLU A 19 10.70 -11.59 -14.40
C GLU A 19 9.63 -12.46 -13.70
N LEU A 20 9.95 -13.17 -12.61
CA LEU A 20 8.97 -13.98 -11.87
C LEU A 20 8.95 -13.74 -10.35
N ARG A 21 9.25 -12.50 -9.95
CA ARG A 21 8.89 -11.99 -8.61
C ARG A 21 7.79 -10.95 -8.75
N ILE A 22 6.70 -11.34 -9.40
CA ILE A 22 5.42 -10.64 -9.26
C ILE A 22 5.04 -10.80 -7.80
N GLY A 23 5.01 -9.68 -7.08
CA GLY A 23 4.73 -9.62 -5.65
C GLY A 23 3.49 -10.43 -5.28
N ALA A 24 3.73 -11.59 -4.66
CA ALA A 24 2.78 -12.10 -3.70
C ALA A 24 2.82 -11.09 -2.56
N HIS A 25 1.75 -10.32 -2.39
CA HIS A 25 1.57 -9.53 -1.18
C HIS A 25 1.42 -10.53 -0.03
N GLU A 26 2.55 -10.90 0.59
CA GLU A 26 2.58 -11.72 1.79
C GLU A 26 1.85 -10.93 2.87
N PHE A 27 0.60 -11.31 3.14
CA PHE A 27 -0.09 -10.89 4.35
C PHE A 27 0.75 -11.40 5.52
N ALA A 28 1.44 -10.51 6.22
CA ALA A 28 2.18 -10.90 7.40
C ALA A 28 1.15 -11.35 8.45
N GLU A 29 1.44 -12.44 9.16
CA GLU A 29 0.57 -12.99 10.20
C GLU A 29 0.24 -11.95 11.31
N SER A 30 1.09 -10.93 11.44
CA SER A 30 0.90 -9.77 12.34
C SER A 30 -0.22 -8.81 11.94
N ASP A 31 -0.70 -8.86 10.70
CA ASP A 31 -1.76 -7.97 10.19
C ASP A 31 -3.18 -8.58 10.35
N ALA A 32 -3.26 -9.79 10.90
CA ALA A 32 -4.52 -10.46 11.19
C ALA A 32 -5.29 -9.72 12.30
N VAL A 33 -6.51 -9.29 11.98
CA VAL A 33 -7.40 -8.59 12.92
C VAL A 33 -8.14 -9.57 13.83
N GLY A 34 -8.30 -10.82 13.40
CA GLY A 34 -8.98 -11.87 14.15
C GLY A 34 -9.27 -13.11 13.30
N PRO A 35 -9.89 -14.15 13.88
CA PRO A 35 -10.27 -15.35 13.14
C PRO A 35 -11.48 -15.10 12.23
N CYS A 36 -11.63 -15.94 11.20
CA CYS A 36 -12.84 -15.95 10.40
C CYS A 36 -14.00 -16.58 11.18
N ILE A 37 -15.17 -15.95 11.15
CA ILE A 37 -16.38 -16.48 11.79
C ILE A 37 -17.23 -17.09 10.69
N LEU A 38 -17.36 -18.42 10.68
CA LEU A 38 -18.08 -19.17 9.63
C LEU A 38 -17.57 -18.87 8.21
N GLY A 39 -16.26 -18.62 8.06
CA GLY A 39 -15.65 -18.25 6.77
C GLY A 39 -15.91 -16.82 6.32
N HIS A 40 -16.57 -16.01 7.16
CA HIS A 40 -16.85 -14.61 6.91
C HIS A 40 -16.02 -13.69 7.83
N CYS A 41 -15.79 -12.48 7.33
CA CYS A 41 -15.17 -11.39 8.07
C CYS A 41 -16.06 -10.15 8.02
N GLN A 42 -15.77 -9.18 8.88
CA GLN A 42 -16.40 -7.86 8.83
C GLN A 42 -16.20 -7.19 7.45
N PRO A 43 -17.03 -6.20 7.08
CA PRO A 43 -16.88 -5.47 5.83
C PRO A 43 -15.43 -4.97 5.61
N ASN A 44 -14.98 -4.99 4.36
CA ASN A 44 -13.61 -4.62 3.95
C ASN A 44 -12.47 -5.52 4.46
N HIS A 45 -12.80 -6.73 4.92
CA HIS A 45 -11.80 -7.75 5.27
C HIS A 45 -11.97 -8.99 4.38
N VAL A 46 -10.89 -9.75 4.24
CA VAL A 46 -10.86 -11.01 3.50
C VAL A 46 -10.40 -12.12 4.44
N CYS A 47 -11.08 -13.26 4.38
CA CYS A 47 -10.68 -14.45 5.11
C CYS A 47 -9.57 -15.16 4.32
N GLN A 48 -8.40 -15.30 4.92
CA GLN A 48 -7.27 -16.07 4.38
C GLN A 48 -6.65 -16.88 5.51
N ASN A 49 -6.36 -18.17 5.31
CA ASN A 49 -5.81 -19.05 6.35
C ASN A 49 -6.58 -19.01 7.70
N ASN A 50 -7.92 -18.91 7.63
CA ASN A 50 -8.80 -18.78 8.81
C ASN A 50 -8.59 -17.52 9.66
N GLN A 51 -7.91 -16.51 9.10
CA GLN A 51 -7.71 -15.18 9.69
C GLN A 51 -8.29 -14.10 8.78
N CYS A 52 -8.83 -13.06 9.39
CA CYS A 52 -9.36 -11.88 8.73
C CYS A 52 -8.25 -10.86 8.57
N PHE A 53 -7.91 -10.58 7.32
CA PHE A 53 -6.99 -9.51 6.94
C PHE A 53 -7.75 -8.32 6.38
N PRO A 54 -7.30 -7.08 6.62
CA PRO A 54 -7.84 -5.94 5.89
C PRO A 54 -7.61 -6.17 4.40
N LYS A 55 -8.63 -5.93 3.58
CA LYS A 55 -8.42 -5.91 2.12
C LYS A 55 -7.42 -4.80 1.83
N LEU A 56 -6.23 -5.15 1.34
CA LEU A 56 -5.31 -4.13 0.85
C LEU A 56 -5.92 -3.50 -0.39
N HIS A 57 -6.47 -2.32 -0.17
CA HIS A 57 -6.70 -1.38 -1.25
C HIS A 57 -5.37 -0.72 -1.60
N GLU A 58 -4.51 -1.47 -2.30
CA GLU A 58 -3.26 -0.92 -2.84
C GLU A 58 -3.49 0.00 -4.06
N GLN A 59 -4.75 0.25 -4.41
CA GLN A 59 -5.11 1.17 -5.47
C GLN A 59 -6.18 2.09 -4.91
N ALA A 60 -5.95 3.39 -5.03
CA ALA A 60 -6.86 4.45 -4.62
C ALA A 60 -8.28 4.06 -5.00
N GLN A 61 -9.07 3.65 -4.00
CA GLN A 61 -10.32 2.97 -4.29
C GLN A 61 -11.26 3.98 -4.92
N HIS A 62 -11.49 3.80 -6.22
CA HIS A 62 -12.53 4.50 -6.94
C HIS A 62 -13.88 4.04 -6.37
N ILE A 63 -14.65 4.97 -5.81
CA ILE A 63 -15.94 4.68 -5.19
C ILE A 63 -17.14 5.18 -6.01
N GLY A 64 -16.89 5.84 -7.14
CA GLY A 64 -17.93 6.38 -8.03
C GLY A 64 -17.54 7.73 -8.63
N ASP A 65 -18.33 8.22 -9.57
CA ASP A 65 -18.08 9.50 -10.26
C ASP A 65 -18.15 10.71 -9.31
N CYS A 66 -17.48 11.80 -9.69
CA CYS A 66 -17.62 13.06 -8.98
C CYS A 66 -18.94 13.73 -9.34
N VAL A 67 -19.79 13.96 -8.34
CA VAL A 67 -21.07 14.64 -8.53
C VAL A 67 -20.86 16.13 -8.25
N ASN A 68 -20.99 16.98 -9.27
CA ASN A 68 -20.69 18.42 -9.18
C ASN A 68 -19.27 18.72 -8.65
N GLY A 69 -18.29 17.86 -8.96
CA GLY A 69 -16.91 18.00 -8.49
C GLY A 69 -16.69 17.68 -7.01
N LEU A 70 -17.69 17.10 -6.34
CA LEU A 70 -17.63 16.74 -4.93
C LEU A 70 -17.63 15.22 -4.74
N CYS A 71 -17.04 14.80 -3.62
CA CYS A 71 -16.98 13.42 -3.17
C CYS A 71 -17.39 13.31 -1.69
N PRO A 72 -17.80 12.12 -1.23
CA PRO A 72 -18.05 11.86 0.19
C PRO A 72 -16.84 12.21 1.08
N TYR A 73 -17.08 12.45 2.37
CA TYR A 73 -16.03 12.80 3.31
C TYR A 73 -14.88 11.77 3.30
N GLY A 74 -13.64 12.26 3.19
CA GLY A 74 -12.42 11.44 3.08
C GLY A 74 -12.00 11.07 1.65
N TYR A 75 -12.78 11.45 0.64
CA TYR A 75 -12.49 11.20 -0.78
C TYR A 75 -12.23 12.51 -1.52
N LYS A 76 -11.37 12.48 -2.54
CA LYS A 76 -11.08 13.61 -3.42
C LYS A 76 -11.43 13.22 -4.85
N CYS A 77 -11.88 14.21 -5.62
CA CYS A 77 -12.15 14.01 -7.04
C CYS A 77 -10.83 13.90 -7.82
N SER A 78 -10.69 12.87 -8.64
CA SER A 78 -9.59 12.63 -9.57
C SER A 78 -10.15 12.39 -10.98
N ASP A 79 -9.30 12.29 -12.00
CA ASP A 79 -9.72 12.10 -13.40
C ASP A 79 -10.56 10.82 -13.61
N THR A 80 -10.39 9.84 -12.73
CA THR A 80 -11.11 8.56 -12.77
C THR A 80 -12.33 8.52 -11.85
N GLY A 81 -12.67 9.62 -11.17
CA GLY A 81 -13.78 9.72 -10.22
C GLY A 81 -13.33 9.96 -8.77
N CYS A 82 -14.22 9.70 -7.82
CA CYS A 82 -13.97 9.85 -6.40
C CYS A 82 -13.04 8.74 -5.91
N VAL A 83 -11.84 9.15 -5.51
CA VAL A 83 -10.81 8.25 -4.98
C VAL A 83 -10.58 8.53 -3.51
N LYS A 84 -10.29 7.48 -2.74
CA LYS A 84 -9.91 7.64 -1.34
C LYS A 84 -8.69 8.55 -1.31
N SER A 85 -8.79 9.67 -0.59
CA SER A 85 -7.61 10.51 -0.36
C SER A 85 -6.60 9.57 0.27
N LYS A 86 -5.48 9.28 -0.41
CA LYS A 86 -4.32 8.66 0.26
C LYS A 86 -4.18 9.46 1.54
N ALA A 87 -4.24 8.78 2.69
CA ALA A 87 -4.10 9.41 4.00
C ALA A 87 -3.00 10.43 3.81
N GLU A 88 -3.36 11.73 3.85
CA GLU A 88 -2.43 12.78 3.44
C GLU A 88 -1.17 12.47 4.21
N LEU A 89 -0.05 12.28 3.50
CA LEU A 89 1.26 12.06 4.12
C LEU A 89 1.30 13.06 5.25
N LYS A 90 1.16 12.55 6.49
CA LYS A 90 0.73 13.37 7.61
C LYS A 90 1.67 14.56 7.60
N LYS A 91 1.17 15.79 7.54
CA LYS A 91 2.11 16.90 7.35
C LYS A 91 2.98 16.97 8.60
N ALA A 92 4.29 16.91 8.42
CA ALA A 92 5.22 17.11 9.51
C ALA A 92 4.95 18.47 10.15
N ILE A 93 4.75 18.49 11.48
CA ILE A 93 4.52 19.73 12.22
C ILE A 93 5.84 20.42 12.61
N GLY A 94 6.95 19.69 12.57
CA GLY A 94 8.26 20.19 12.95
C GLY A 94 9.26 19.04 13.19
N PRO A 95 10.52 19.37 13.50
CA PRO A 95 11.53 18.37 13.84
C PRO A 95 11.27 17.77 15.23
N CYS A 96 11.81 16.57 15.47
CA CYS A 96 11.86 16.01 16.81
C CYS A 96 12.90 16.74 17.65
N ILE A 97 12.57 17.01 18.92
CA ILE A 97 13.49 17.61 19.89
C ILE A 97 13.82 16.54 20.92
N ASN A 98 15.09 16.10 20.99
CA ASN A 98 15.52 14.98 21.84
C ASN A 98 14.69 13.69 21.64
N ASN A 99 14.36 13.36 20.38
CA ASN A 99 13.50 12.23 20.01
C ASN A 99 12.06 12.31 20.56
N MET A 100 11.64 13.48 21.01
CA MET A 100 10.29 13.74 21.52
C MET A 100 9.53 14.71 20.61
N CYS A 101 8.22 14.52 20.59
CA CYS A 101 7.25 15.38 19.93
C CYS A 101 6.21 15.85 20.96
N PRO A 102 5.45 16.92 20.66
CA PRO A 102 4.35 17.34 21.52
C PRO A 102 3.32 16.22 21.72
N ASN A 103 2.50 16.32 22.78
CA ASN A 103 1.50 15.31 23.08
C ASN A 103 0.58 15.04 21.88
N GLY A 104 0.38 13.76 21.55
CA GLY A 104 -0.41 13.32 20.40
C GLY A 104 0.36 13.21 19.08
N TYR A 105 1.67 13.42 19.09
CA TYR A 105 2.54 13.30 17.92
C TYR A 105 3.64 12.26 18.13
N THR A 106 4.01 11.58 17.06
CA THR A 106 5.06 10.56 17.04
C THR A 106 6.25 11.05 16.22
N CYS A 107 7.45 10.86 16.76
CA CYS A 107 8.69 11.14 16.03
C CYS A 107 8.97 10.02 15.02
N SER A 108 9.09 10.37 13.74
CA SER A 108 9.56 9.45 12.71
C SER A 108 11.08 9.32 12.78
N ASN A 109 11.57 8.10 12.98
CA ASN A 109 13.00 7.81 12.99
C ASN A 109 13.66 7.93 11.60
N SER A 110 12.86 7.94 10.52
CA SER A 110 13.37 8.00 9.15
C SER A 110 13.77 9.40 8.71
N ASP A 111 13.04 10.42 9.16
CA ASP A 111 13.20 11.81 8.72
C ASP A 111 13.31 12.81 9.89
N SER A 112 13.30 12.31 11.13
CA SER A 112 13.40 13.12 12.36
C SER A 112 12.35 14.22 12.45
N GLN A 113 11.15 13.98 11.90
CA GLN A 113 10.00 14.89 12.01
C GLN A 113 8.86 14.31 12.83
N CYS A 114 8.06 15.21 13.40
CA CYS A 114 6.89 14.92 14.18
C CYS A 114 5.63 14.85 13.30
N TYR A 115 4.92 13.74 13.42
CA TYR A 115 3.68 13.47 12.71
C TYR A 115 2.53 13.24 13.72
N PRO A 116 1.30 13.66 13.42
CA PRO A 116 0.12 13.26 14.21
C PRO A 116 -0.15 11.76 14.11
#